data_AF-A0A7S4KZ34-F1
#
_entry.id   AF-A0A7S4KZ34-F1
#
_cell.length_a   1.000
_cell.length_b   1.000
_cell.length_c   1.000
_cell.angle_alpha   90.00
_cell.angle_beta   90.00
_cell.angle_gamma   90.00
#
_symmetry.space_group_name_H-M   'P 1'
#
loop_
_entity.id
_entity.type
_entity.pdbx_description
1 polymer ?
#
loop_
_entity_poly.entity_id
_entity_poly.type
_entity_poly.pdbx_seq_one_letter_code
_entity_poly.pdbx_strand_id
1 'polypeptide(L)'
;KNKKKKKTKTTNPTQLSLSLSTTLCLLFFVSFLFFFSTSQKVEHASHTTKKTRVLFRDFVSDRQSGFVKKKQKKMNREIKKADMSDDMVKDATHFAQQAIGQQQPVVEARVAQSIKEKFDSVYGPGWQCIVGKSFGSFVSYESGHYIHFKISGLEVLLFRGA
;
A
#
# COMPACT_ATOMS: atom_id res chain seq x y z
N LYS A 1 31.98 -72.61 -1.46
CA LYS A 1 33.31 -72.03 -1.09
C LYS A 1 33.37 -70.59 -1.61
N ASN A 2 33.58 -69.61 -0.72
CA ASN A 2 33.38 -68.17 -0.93
C ASN A 2 34.30 -67.51 -1.96
N LYS A 3 33.74 -66.58 -2.74
CA LYS A 3 34.41 -65.54 -3.55
C LYS A 3 35.05 -64.48 -2.63
N LYS A 4 36.33 -64.13 -2.87
CA LYS A 4 36.99 -62.95 -2.29
C LYS A 4 36.58 -61.68 -3.05
N LYS A 5 35.92 -60.73 -2.38
CA LYS A 5 35.69 -59.34 -2.83
C LYS A 5 36.98 -58.52 -2.66
N LYS A 6 37.37 -57.77 -3.70
CA LYS A 6 38.42 -56.74 -3.64
C LYS A 6 37.84 -55.42 -3.10
N LYS A 7 38.68 -54.72 -2.34
CA LYS A 7 38.41 -53.58 -1.44
C LYS A 7 37.89 -52.30 -2.13
N THR A 8 37.10 -51.60 -1.32
CA THR A 8 36.55 -50.25 -1.41
C THR A 8 37.60 -49.13 -1.53
N LYS A 9 37.25 -48.04 -2.25
CA LYS A 9 37.61 -46.67 -1.85
C LYS A 9 36.30 -45.97 -1.49
N THR A 10 36.13 -45.73 -0.20
CA THR A 10 34.97 -45.09 0.43
C THR A 10 35.14 -43.58 0.33
N THR A 11 34.24 -42.89 -0.36
CA THR A 11 34.10 -41.42 -0.26
C THR A 11 32.69 -41.10 0.20
N ASN A 12 32.59 -40.49 1.39
CA ASN A 12 31.35 -40.17 2.08
C ASN A 12 30.47 -39.19 1.28
N PRO A 13 29.13 -39.39 1.21
CA PRO A 13 28.20 -38.47 0.56
C PRO A 13 28.01 -37.13 1.31
N THR A 14 28.60 -36.99 2.50
CA THR A 14 28.50 -35.79 3.34
C THR A 14 29.47 -34.66 2.95
N GLN A 15 30.38 -34.88 2.01
CA GLN A 15 31.38 -33.87 1.60
C GLN A 15 30.96 -33.01 0.39
N LEU A 16 29.92 -33.42 -0.36
CA LEU A 16 29.45 -32.63 -1.51
C LEU A 16 28.44 -31.53 -1.11
N SER A 17 27.63 -31.77 -0.08
CA SER A 17 26.54 -30.85 0.34
C SER A 17 27.03 -29.60 1.08
N LEU A 18 28.21 -29.64 1.71
CA LEU A 18 28.80 -28.47 2.38
C LEU A 18 29.39 -27.43 1.40
N SER A 19 29.70 -27.83 0.17
CA SER A 19 30.31 -26.93 -0.83
C SER A 19 29.30 -26.01 -1.54
N LEU A 20 28.05 -26.46 -1.75
CA LEU A 20 27.03 -25.65 -2.44
C LEU A 20 26.44 -24.55 -1.55
N SER A 21 26.23 -24.83 -0.25
CA SER A 21 25.66 -23.86 0.69
C SER A 21 26.62 -22.69 0.95
N THR A 22 27.91 -22.97 1.11
CA THR A 22 28.95 -21.94 1.29
C THR A 22 29.15 -21.10 0.04
N THR A 23 29.06 -21.69 -1.15
CA THR A 23 29.20 -20.97 -2.42
C THR A 23 28.01 -20.04 -2.70
N LEU A 24 26.78 -20.48 -2.41
CA LEU A 24 25.59 -19.62 -2.50
C LEU A 24 25.62 -18.48 -1.47
N CYS A 25 26.07 -18.75 -0.24
CA CYS A 25 26.19 -17.74 0.81
C CYS A 25 27.18 -16.63 0.43
N LEU A 26 28.31 -16.99 -0.20
CA LEU A 26 29.29 -16.01 -0.70
C LEU A 26 28.73 -15.18 -1.87
N LEU A 27 27.93 -15.75 -2.77
CA LEU A 27 27.30 -14.98 -3.86
C LEU A 27 26.26 -13.97 -3.36
N PHE A 28 25.51 -14.30 -2.30
CA PHE A 28 24.62 -13.34 -1.63
C PHE A 28 25.40 -12.26 -0.87
N PHE A 29 26.52 -12.61 -0.22
CA PHE A 29 27.36 -11.63 0.49
C PHE A 29 28.04 -10.65 -0.45
N VAL A 30 28.54 -11.11 -1.61
CA VAL A 30 29.18 -10.23 -2.59
C VAL A 30 28.16 -9.31 -3.27
N SER A 31 26.92 -9.78 -3.48
CA SER A 31 25.82 -8.94 -3.96
C SER A 31 25.37 -7.89 -2.92
N PHE A 32 25.39 -8.26 -1.63
CA PHE A 32 25.05 -7.34 -0.54
C PHE A 32 26.14 -6.29 -0.32
N LEU A 33 27.41 -6.65 -0.46
CA LEU A 33 28.52 -5.68 -0.36
C LEU A 33 28.62 -4.76 -1.57
N PHE A 34 28.27 -5.23 -2.78
CA PHE A 34 28.19 -4.36 -3.95
C PHE A 34 27.04 -3.34 -3.82
N PHE A 35 25.93 -3.75 -3.21
CA PHE A 35 24.80 -2.87 -2.87
C PHE A 35 25.14 -1.90 -1.72
N PHE A 36 25.98 -2.31 -0.77
CA PHE A 36 26.40 -1.45 0.35
C PHE A 36 27.48 -0.44 -0.04
N SER A 37 28.32 -0.78 -1.04
CA SER A 37 29.42 0.09 -1.48
C SER A 37 28.97 1.38 -2.19
N THR A 38 27.72 1.46 -2.65
CA THR A 38 27.15 2.72 -3.18
C THR A 38 26.55 3.60 -2.08
N SER A 39 26.50 3.15 -0.82
CA SER A 39 25.80 3.84 0.27
C SER A 39 26.68 4.66 1.23
N GLN A 40 27.99 4.80 0.97
CA GLN A 40 28.86 5.66 1.81
C GLN A 40 29.53 6.79 1.02
N LYS A 41 28.76 7.87 0.82
CA LYS A 41 29.19 9.27 0.65
C LYS A 41 27.89 10.09 0.62
N VAL A 42 27.56 11.02 1.51
CA VAL A 42 28.32 11.84 2.45
C VAL A 42 27.34 12.29 3.55
N GLU A 43 27.70 12.12 4.81
CA GLU A 43 27.21 12.97 5.89
C GLU A 43 28.32 13.99 6.20
N HIS A 44 28.01 15.29 6.20
CA HIS A 44 28.47 16.27 7.20
C HIS A 44 28.03 17.69 6.82
N ALA A 45 27.32 18.30 7.78
CA ALA A 45 26.78 19.65 7.84
C ALA A 45 27.85 20.74 7.58
N SER A 46 27.53 21.94 7.13
CA SER A 46 26.47 22.83 7.61
C SER A 46 26.26 23.93 6.58
N HIS A 47 25.03 24.28 6.21
CA HIS A 47 24.59 25.65 5.89
C HIS A 47 23.08 25.64 5.57
N THR A 48 22.31 26.16 6.53
CA THR A 48 20.97 26.76 6.39
C THR A 48 19.88 25.94 5.65
N THR A 49 19.30 25.01 6.39
CA THR A 49 17.85 24.79 6.63
C THR A 49 16.89 24.89 5.42
N LYS A 50 16.36 23.74 4.95
CA LYS A 50 15.01 23.50 4.33
C LYS A 50 14.95 22.39 3.25
N LYS A 51 16.03 21.64 2.98
CA LYS A 51 16.11 20.73 1.81
C LYS A 51 16.23 19.23 2.14
N THR A 52 15.61 18.76 3.22
CA THR A 52 15.72 17.36 3.67
C THR A 52 14.39 16.63 3.87
N ARG A 53 13.25 17.30 3.61
CA ARG A 53 11.91 16.71 3.77
C ARG A 53 11.35 16.03 2.51
N VAL A 54 12.09 16.08 1.41
CA VAL A 54 11.57 15.69 0.08
C VAL A 54 11.98 14.25 -0.29
N LEU A 55 13.21 13.84 -0.02
CA LEU A 55 13.75 12.57 -0.53
C LEU A 55 13.23 11.30 0.16
N PHE A 56 12.82 11.36 1.44
CA PHE A 56 12.25 10.17 2.11
C PHE A 56 10.82 9.86 1.64
N ARG A 57 10.10 10.85 1.10
CA ARG A 57 8.76 10.67 0.54
C ARG A 57 8.80 9.91 -0.79
N ASP A 58 9.92 9.95 -1.49
CA ASP A 58 10.06 9.34 -2.81
C ASP A 58 10.37 7.82 -2.75
N PHE A 59 10.91 7.32 -1.63
CA PHE A 59 11.26 5.90 -1.48
C PHE A 59 10.09 5.01 -1.01
N VAL A 60 9.11 5.56 -0.29
CA VAL A 60 7.98 4.78 0.26
C VAL A 60 6.80 4.63 -0.72
N SER A 61 6.74 5.41 -1.81
CA SER A 61 5.61 5.35 -2.76
C SER A 61 5.86 4.51 -4.01
N ASP A 62 7.06 3.97 -4.24
CA ASP A 62 7.34 3.16 -5.43
C ASP A 62 7.17 1.65 -5.20
N ARG A 63 5.98 1.24 -4.78
CA ARG A 63 5.57 -0.17 -4.88
C ARG A 63 4.06 -0.34 -5.01
N GLN A 64 3.55 -0.05 -6.20
CA GLN A 64 2.35 -0.57 -6.90
C GLN A 64 1.77 0.56 -7.74
N SER A 65 1.38 0.42 -9.00
CA SER A 65 1.42 -0.63 -10.02
C SER A 65 0.84 0.07 -11.27
N GLY A 66 1.13 -0.44 -12.48
CA GLY A 66 0.93 0.25 -13.76
C GLY A 66 -0.31 1.15 -13.91
N PHE A 67 -0.06 2.40 -14.33
CA PHE A 67 -1.09 3.40 -14.62
C PHE A 67 -1.79 3.05 -15.95
N VAL A 68 -2.71 2.09 -15.90
CA VAL A 68 -3.66 1.86 -17.00
C VAL A 68 -4.60 3.06 -17.04
N LYS A 69 -4.47 3.92 -18.07
CA LYS A 69 -5.44 4.98 -18.38
C LYS A 69 -6.77 4.35 -18.78
N LYS A 70 -7.62 3.97 -17.82
CA LYS A 70 -8.98 3.52 -18.09
C LYS A 70 -9.87 4.75 -18.39
N LYS A 71 -10.65 4.65 -19.45
CA LYS A 71 -11.66 5.66 -19.84
C LYS A 71 -12.64 5.87 -18.68
N GLN A 72 -12.70 7.10 -18.15
CA GLN A 72 -13.52 7.44 -17.00
C GLN A 72 -15.01 7.24 -17.35
N LYS A 73 -15.63 6.18 -16.85
CA LYS A 73 -17.08 6.00 -16.96
C LYS A 73 -17.74 7.00 -16.02
N LYS A 74 -18.58 7.90 -16.55
CA LYS A 74 -19.37 8.84 -15.74
C LYS A 74 -20.36 8.03 -14.90
N MET A 75 -20.03 7.82 -13.62
CA MET A 75 -20.90 7.14 -12.68
C MET A 75 -21.92 8.14 -12.11
N ASN A 76 -23.20 7.76 -12.10
CA ASN A 76 -24.22 8.57 -11.45
C ASN A 76 -23.96 8.60 -9.94
N ARG A 77 -23.95 9.79 -9.36
CA ARG A 77 -23.78 10.02 -7.92
C ARG A 77 -24.99 10.79 -7.41
N GLU A 78 -25.48 10.39 -6.25
CA GLU A 78 -26.61 11.00 -5.57
C GLU A 78 -26.16 11.38 -4.16
N ILE A 79 -26.20 12.67 -3.82
CA ILE A 79 -25.82 13.14 -2.49
C ILE A 79 -27.08 13.15 -1.64
N LYS A 80 -27.07 12.39 -0.53
CA LYS A 80 -28.19 12.38 0.43
C LYS A 80 -28.08 13.52 1.42
N LYS A 81 -26.88 13.71 1.99
CA LYS A 81 -26.58 14.80 2.91
C LYS A 81 -25.09 15.12 2.84
N ALA A 82 -24.75 16.40 2.90
CA ALA A 82 -23.38 16.87 2.99
C ALA A 82 -23.33 18.05 3.98
N ASP A 83 -22.39 17.99 4.91
CA ASP A 83 -22.00 19.06 5.82
C ASP A 83 -20.46 19.14 5.78
N MET A 84 -19.96 19.73 4.70
CA MET A 84 -18.55 19.98 4.40
C MET A 84 -18.47 20.95 3.20
N SER A 85 -17.28 21.46 2.86
CA SER A 85 -17.12 22.36 1.70
C SER A 85 -17.33 21.63 0.36
N ASP A 86 -17.75 22.37 -0.68
CA ASP A 86 -17.99 21.81 -2.02
C ASP A 86 -16.76 21.13 -2.62
N ASP A 87 -15.57 21.64 -2.33
CA ASP A 87 -14.31 21.04 -2.78
C ASP A 87 -14.05 19.71 -2.08
N MET A 88 -14.34 19.63 -0.78
CA MET A 88 -14.26 18.38 -0.02
C MET A 88 -15.28 17.34 -0.50
N VAL A 89 -16.50 17.78 -0.89
CA VAL A 89 -17.50 16.91 -1.52
C VAL A 89 -17.00 16.34 -2.85
N LYS A 90 -16.37 17.19 -3.69
CA LYS A 90 -15.77 16.74 -4.96
C LYS A 90 -14.67 15.72 -4.71
N ASP A 91 -13.79 15.96 -3.74
CA ASP A 91 -12.72 15.03 -3.38
C ASP A 91 -13.26 13.70 -2.86
N ALA A 92 -14.22 13.72 -1.93
CA ALA A 92 -14.84 12.51 -1.39
C ALA A 92 -15.46 11.63 -2.48
N THR A 93 -16.20 12.26 -3.40
CA THR A 93 -16.80 11.53 -4.52
C THR A 93 -15.75 11.05 -5.53
N HIS A 94 -14.68 11.81 -5.76
CA HIS A 94 -13.58 11.43 -6.64
C HIS A 94 -12.79 10.22 -6.08
N PHE A 95 -12.44 10.25 -4.80
CA PHE A 95 -11.74 9.15 -4.15
C PHE A 95 -12.60 7.88 -4.10
N ALA A 96 -13.91 8.00 -3.87
CA ALA A 96 -14.81 6.86 -3.94
C ALA A 96 -14.90 6.27 -5.36
N GLN A 97 -14.97 7.11 -6.40
CA GLN A 97 -14.92 6.65 -7.80
C GLN A 97 -13.63 5.90 -8.11
N GLN A 98 -12.50 6.42 -7.64
CA GLN A 98 -11.20 5.80 -7.83
C GLN A 98 -11.11 4.46 -7.11
N ALA A 99 -11.50 4.39 -5.84
CA ALA A 99 -11.47 3.18 -5.04
C ALA A 99 -12.33 2.07 -5.65
N ILE A 100 -13.56 2.40 -6.09
CA ILE A 100 -14.45 1.44 -6.77
C ILE A 100 -13.87 0.99 -8.11
N GLY A 101 -13.24 1.90 -8.86
CA GLY A 101 -12.64 1.58 -10.17
C GLY A 101 -11.39 0.70 -10.07
N GLN A 102 -10.68 0.76 -8.95
CA GLN A 102 -9.45 -0.02 -8.69
C GLN A 102 -9.74 -1.42 -8.14
N GLN A 103 -10.82 -1.60 -7.39
CA GLN A 103 -11.17 -2.88 -6.75
C GLN A 103 -12.16 -3.68 -7.62
N GLN A 104 -11.71 -4.78 -8.22
CA GLN A 104 -12.59 -5.75 -8.90
C GLN A 104 -12.22 -7.18 -8.46
N PRO A 105 -13.13 -7.95 -7.83
CA PRO A 105 -14.50 -7.58 -7.46
C PRO A 105 -14.56 -6.46 -6.41
N VAL A 106 -15.68 -5.73 -6.37
CA VAL A 106 -15.84 -4.65 -5.39
C VAL A 106 -16.04 -5.27 -4.01
N VAL A 107 -15.09 -5.03 -3.11
CA VAL A 107 -15.16 -5.43 -1.70
C VAL A 107 -15.35 -4.16 -0.87
N GLU A 108 -16.52 -4.01 -0.24
CA GLU A 108 -16.93 -2.77 0.43
C GLU A 108 -15.93 -2.35 1.52
N ALA A 109 -15.40 -3.30 2.28
CA ALA A 109 -14.40 -3.04 3.31
C ALA A 109 -13.09 -2.44 2.74
N ARG A 110 -12.65 -2.90 1.57
CA ARG A 110 -11.43 -2.37 0.91
C ARG A 110 -11.66 -0.99 0.33
N VAL A 111 -12.86 -0.74 -0.20
CA VAL A 111 -13.25 0.59 -0.67
C VAL A 111 -13.29 1.58 0.49
N ALA A 112 -13.93 1.21 1.61
CA ALA A 112 -13.99 2.04 2.81
C ALA A 112 -12.59 2.36 3.36
N GLN A 113 -11.73 1.35 3.45
CA GLN A 113 -10.33 1.51 3.87
C GLN A 113 -9.59 2.49 2.96
N SER A 114 -9.67 2.31 1.64
CA SER A 114 -8.97 3.16 0.67
C SER A 114 -9.43 4.63 0.73
N ILE A 115 -10.74 4.86 0.88
CA ILE A 115 -11.29 6.21 1.03
C ILE A 115 -10.78 6.85 2.33
N LYS A 116 -10.88 6.14 3.46
CA LYS A 116 -10.42 6.60 4.77
C LYS A 116 -8.94 6.98 4.74
N GLU A 117 -8.08 6.11 4.23
CA GLU A 117 -6.63 6.36 4.15
C GLU A 117 -6.30 7.58 3.29
N LYS A 118 -7.01 7.75 2.16
CA LYS A 118 -6.84 8.93 1.30
C LYS A 118 -7.26 10.20 2.03
N PHE A 119 -8.41 10.17 2.71
CA PHE A 119 -8.92 11.32 3.44
C PHE A 119 -8.06 11.69 4.63
N ASP A 120 -7.62 10.71 5.42
CA ASP A 120 -6.69 10.90 6.53
C ASP A 120 -5.37 11.55 6.06
N SER A 121 -4.90 11.19 4.85
CA SER A 121 -3.66 11.76 4.29
C SER A 121 -3.77 13.22 3.85
N VAL A 122 -4.97 13.66 3.43
CA VAL A 122 -5.22 15.01 2.90
C VAL A 122 -5.71 15.96 4.00
N TYR A 123 -6.64 15.50 4.82
CA TYR A 123 -7.38 16.31 5.80
C TYR A 123 -6.98 16.01 7.25
N GLY A 124 -6.01 15.13 7.47
CA GLY A 124 -5.55 14.71 8.80
C GLY A 124 -6.32 13.50 9.35
N PRO A 125 -5.76 12.80 10.35
CA PRO A 125 -6.31 11.54 10.85
C PRO A 125 -7.62 11.75 11.62
N GLY A 126 -8.43 10.69 11.69
CA GLY A 126 -9.65 10.63 12.50
C GLY A 126 -10.93 10.41 11.69
N TRP A 127 -10.79 10.16 10.39
CA TRP A 127 -11.93 9.87 9.54
C TRP A 127 -12.43 8.45 9.73
N GLN A 128 -13.74 8.28 9.61
CA GLN A 128 -14.44 7.00 9.63
C GLN A 128 -15.24 6.89 8.35
N CYS A 129 -15.15 5.74 7.69
CA CYS A 129 -15.85 5.48 6.44
C CYS A 129 -16.64 4.18 6.54
N ILE A 130 -17.91 4.23 6.12
CA ILE A 130 -18.81 3.08 6.05
C ILE A 130 -19.31 2.98 4.61
N VAL A 131 -19.21 1.79 4.03
CA VAL A 131 -19.66 1.50 2.66
C VAL A 131 -20.56 0.27 2.69
N GLY A 132 -21.69 0.33 1.99
CA GLY A 132 -22.64 -0.77 1.91
C GLY A 132 -23.72 -0.53 0.86
N LYS A 133 -24.54 -1.52 0.55
CA LYS A 133 -25.61 -1.38 -0.47
C LYS A 133 -26.76 -0.49 -0.01
N SER A 134 -27.15 -0.63 1.25
CA SER A 134 -28.20 0.15 1.91
C SER A 134 -28.00 0.04 3.41
N PHE A 135 -27.95 1.17 4.11
CA PHE A 135 -27.85 1.22 5.57
C PHE A 135 -28.48 2.51 6.11
N GLY A 136 -28.94 2.44 7.35
CA GLY A 136 -29.30 3.61 8.15
C GLY A 136 -28.19 3.89 9.16
N SER A 137 -27.90 5.16 9.41
CA SER A 137 -26.89 5.57 10.39
C SER A 137 -27.36 6.80 11.16
N PHE A 138 -27.16 6.80 12.48
CA PHE A 138 -27.32 7.97 13.33
C PHE A 138 -26.01 8.14 14.13
N VAL A 139 -25.17 9.06 13.69
CA VAL A 139 -23.83 9.27 14.24
C VAL A 139 -23.64 10.72 14.65
N SER A 140 -22.95 10.94 15.75
CA SER A 140 -22.46 12.27 16.15
C SER A 140 -21.14 12.55 15.42
N TYR A 141 -21.03 13.73 14.83
CA TYR A 141 -19.88 14.11 14.00
C TYR A 141 -19.47 15.56 14.25
N GLU A 142 -18.22 15.88 13.95
CA GLU A 142 -17.70 17.24 13.97
C GLU A 142 -18.31 18.07 12.82
N SER A 143 -18.76 19.30 13.11
CA SER A 143 -19.36 20.17 12.09
C SER A 143 -18.42 20.39 10.91
N GLY A 144 -18.96 20.36 9.69
CA GLY A 144 -18.17 20.52 8.47
C GLY A 144 -17.38 19.27 8.04
N HIS A 145 -17.55 18.14 8.72
CA HIS A 145 -16.84 16.88 8.43
C HIS A 145 -17.78 15.69 8.26
N TYR A 146 -18.87 15.85 7.50
CA TYR A 146 -19.85 14.78 7.26
C TYR A 146 -20.38 14.73 5.83
N ILE A 147 -20.42 13.54 5.22
CA ILE A 147 -21.07 13.32 3.93
C ILE A 147 -21.67 11.91 3.81
N HIS A 148 -22.88 11.83 3.28
CA HIS A 148 -23.57 10.59 2.90
C HIS A 148 -24.04 10.70 1.45
N PHE A 149 -23.55 9.80 0.60
CA PHE A 149 -23.88 9.77 -0.82
C PHE A 149 -23.94 8.34 -1.35
N LYS A 150 -24.55 8.19 -2.53
CA LYS A 150 -24.67 6.92 -3.25
C LYS A 150 -23.95 7.02 -4.59
N ILE A 151 -23.19 5.99 -4.92
CA ILE A 151 -22.46 5.88 -6.18
C ILE A 151 -22.48 4.43 -6.68
N SER A 152 -22.87 4.23 -7.94
CA SER A 152 -22.87 2.89 -8.55
C SER A 152 -23.75 1.84 -7.81
N GLY A 153 -24.76 2.29 -7.07
CA GLY A 153 -25.59 1.42 -6.23
C GLY A 153 -25.01 1.10 -4.85
N LEU A 154 -23.82 1.61 -4.51
CA LEU A 154 -23.23 1.56 -3.18
C LEU A 154 -23.43 2.89 -2.46
N GLU A 155 -23.82 2.83 -1.21
CA GLU A 155 -23.86 3.97 -0.31
C GLU A 155 -22.54 4.10 0.43
N VAL A 156 -22.07 5.35 0.56
CA VAL A 156 -20.84 5.74 1.22
C VAL A 156 -21.17 6.82 2.24
N LEU A 157 -20.80 6.55 3.48
CA LEU A 157 -20.85 7.50 4.58
C LEU A 157 -19.42 7.76 5.04
N LEU A 158 -19.04 9.03 5.12
CA LEU A 158 -17.73 9.47 5.56
C LEU A 158 -17.92 10.60 6.57
N PHE A 159 -17.35 10.45 7.76
CA PHE A 159 -17.46 11.44 8.81
C PHE A 159 -16.25 11.44 9.75
N ARG A 160 -16.08 12.53 10.49
CA ARG A 160 -15.13 12.62 11.61
C ARG A 160 -15.90 12.67 12.93
N GLY A 161 -15.45 11.89 13.92
CA GLY A 161 -16.07 11.87 15.24
C GLY A 161 -15.84 13.20 15.98
N ALA A 162 -16.87 13.65 16.72
CA ALA A 162 -16.79 14.79 17.62
C ALA A 162 -16.04 14.46 18.93
#